data_AF-A0A7S1E6T2-F1
#
_entry.id   AF-A0A7S1E6T2-F1
#
_cell.length_a   1.000
_cell.length_b   1.000
_cell.length_c   1.000
_cell.angle_alpha   90.00
_cell.angle_beta   90.00
_cell.angle_gamma   90.00
#
_symmetry.space_group_name_H-M   'P 1'
#
loop_
_entity.id
_entity.type
_entity.pdbx_description
1 polymer ?
#
loop_
_entity_poly.entity_id
_entity_poly.type
_entity_poly.pdbx_seq_one_letter_code
_entity_poly.pdbx_strand_id
1 'polypeptide(L)'
;CLAIVQQEEGFVPRAAEDAIAAYLGMAPIAVYEVTTFYNMYNQKPVGKFKLNVCANLPCQLRDGQKALDHLCHKLGIAQGGTTADGLFTVQKSECLGACADSP
;
A
#
# COMPACT_ATOMS: atom_id res chain seq x y z
N CYS A 1 -7.46 -15.11 -2.13
CA CYS A 1 -6.97 -15.45 -0.79
C CYS A 1 -6.13 -14.32 -0.19
N LEU A 2 -5.01 -13.91 -0.79
CA LEU A 2 -4.15 -12.84 -0.25
C LEU A 2 -4.87 -11.50 -0.01
N ALA A 3 -5.67 -11.05 -0.96
CA ALA A 3 -6.44 -9.81 -0.81
C ALA A 3 -7.46 -9.87 0.34
N ILE A 4 -8.02 -11.07 0.61
CA ILE A 4 -8.97 -11.29 1.72
C ILE A 4 -8.23 -11.21 3.06
N VAL A 5 -7.08 -11.89 3.18
CA VAL A 5 -6.24 -11.81 4.38
C VAL A 5 -5.85 -10.37 4.67
N GLN A 6 -5.41 -9.62 3.67
CA GLN A 6 -5.06 -8.22 3.85
C GLN A 6 -6.27 -7.35 4.26
N GLN A 7 -7.47 -7.67 3.80
CA GLN A 7 -8.67 -6.94 4.19
C GLN A 7 -9.04 -7.17 5.66
N GLU A 8 -8.86 -8.39 6.15
CA GLU A 8 -9.17 -8.77 7.53
C GLU A 8 -8.06 -8.38 8.53
N GLU A 9 -6.79 -8.54 8.14
CA GLU A 9 -5.62 -8.33 9.03
C GLU A 9 -4.88 -7.00 8.78
N GLY A 10 -5.20 -6.29 7.70
CA GLY A 10 -4.56 -5.03 7.28
C GLY A 10 -3.24 -5.20 6.50
N PHE A 11 -2.61 -6.37 6.60
CA PHE A 11 -1.39 -6.74 5.89
C PHE A 11 -1.33 -8.27 5.70
N VAL A 12 -0.33 -8.75 4.97
CA VAL A 12 -0.13 -10.19 4.75
C VAL A 12 1.10 -10.66 5.52
N PRO A 13 0.94 -11.36 6.66
CA PRO A 13 2.06 -11.97 7.36
C PRO A 13 2.52 -13.25 6.67
N ARG A 14 3.80 -13.62 6.85
CA ARG A 14 4.39 -14.86 6.28
C ARG A 14 3.62 -16.12 6.69
N ALA A 15 3.11 -16.19 7.91
CA ALA A 15 2.28 -17.29 8.37
C ALA A 15 0.98 -17.45 7.56
N ALA A 16 0.38 -16.35 7.11
CA ALA A 16 -0.81 -16.39 6.25
C ALA A 16 -0.46 -16.84 4.82
N GLU A 17 0.72 -16.47 4.32
CA GLU A 17 1.22 -16.98 3.03
C GLU A 17 1.40 -18.50 3.06
N ASP A 18 2.01 -19.04 4.13
CA ASP A 18 2.19 -20.48 4.33
C ASP A 18 0.84 -21.21 4.43
N ALA A 19 -0.12 -20.64 5.17
CA ALA A 19 -1.47 -21.18 5.28
C ALA A 19 -2.21 -21.18 3.93
N ILE A 20 -2.07 -20.10 3.14
CA ILE A 20 -2.64 -20.01 1.79
C ILE A 20 -1.99 -21.04 0.85
N ALA A 21 -0.66 -21.20 0.93
CA ALA A 21 0.05 -22.17 0.12
C ALA A 21 -0.43 -23.61 0.40
N ALA A 22 -0.59 -23.95 1.69
CA ALA A 22 -1.16 -25.24 2.11
C ALA A 22 -2.61 -25.42 1.62
N TYR A 23 -3.46 -24.39 1.76
CA TYR A 23 -4.85 -24.42 1.30
C TYR A 23 -4.98 -24.61 -0.22
N LEU A 24 -4.10 -23.97 -1.00
CA LEU A 24 -4.09 -24.05 -2.46
C LEU A 24 -3.29 -25.26 -3.00
N GLY A 25 -2.61 -26.03 -2.14
CA GLY A 25 -1.80 -27.17 -2.55
C GLY A 25 -0.58 -26.78 -3.38
N MET A 26 0.06 -25.66 -3.09
CA MET A 26 1.23 -25.14 -3.82
C MET A 26 2.42 -24.84 -2.91
N ALA A 27 3.59 -24.63 -3.51
CA ALA A 27 4.80 -24.30 -2.75
C ALA A 27 4.69 -22.90 -2.10
N PRO A 28 5.08 -22.73 -0.82
CA PRO A 28 5.05 -21.43 -0.15
C PRO A 28 5.82 -20.31 -0.87
N ILE A 29 6.89 -20.67 -1.57
CA ILE A 29 7.68 -19.71 -2.35
C ILE A 29 6.86 -19.08 -3.48
N ALA A 30 5.95 -19.82 -4.12
CA ALA A 30 5.12 -19.28 -5.20
C ALA A 30 4.15 -18.21 -4.68
N VAL A 31 3.63 -18.38 -3.45
CA VAL A 31 2.80 -17.37 -2.80
C VAL A 31 3.64 -16.15 -2.43
N TYR A 32 4.85 -16.36 -1.89
CA TYR A 32 5.76 -15.27 -1.55
C TYR A 32 6.18 -14.43 -2.75
N GLU A 33 6.46 -15.07 -3.90
CA GLU A 33 6.75 -14.38 -5.15
C GLU A 33 5.61 -13.43 -5.54
N VAL A 34 4.36 -13.87 -5.42
CA VAL A 34 3.19 -13.03 -5.71
C VAL A 34 3.09 -11.86 -4.72
N THR A 35 3.27 -12.10 -3.42
CA THR A 35 3.17 -11.03 -2.40
C THR A 35 4.27 -9.97 -2.53
N THR A 36 5.48 -10.36 -2.94
CA THR A 36 6.60 -9.44 -3.15
C THR A 36 6.53 -8.72 -4.49
N PHE A 37 5.94 -9.36 -5.52
CA PHE A 37 5.81 -8.79 -6.85
C PHE A 37 4.76 -7.67 -6.92
N TYR A 38 3.58 -7.87 -6.33
CA TYR A 38 2.52 -6.87 -6.34
C TYR A 38 2.64 -5.92 -5.15
N ASN A 39 3.05 -4.67 -5.42
CA ASN A 39 3.16 -3.58 -4.42
C ASN A 39 1.83 -3.20 -3.71
N MET A 40 0.70 -3.82 -4.11
CA MET A 40 -0.57 -3.67 -3.41
C MET A 40 -0.63 -4.47 -2.11
N TYR A 41 0.14 -5.56 -2.00
CA TYR A 41 0.21 -6.37 -0.79
C TYR A 41 1.16 -5.74 0.22
N ASN A 42 0.63 -5.37 1.38
CA ASN A 42 1.38 -4.85 2.50
C ASN A 42 2.06 -6.03 3.20
N GLN A 43 3.39 -6.09 3.16
CA GLN A 43 4.16 -7.11 3.88
C GLN A 43 4.48 -6.71 5.33
N LYS A 44 4.09 -5.49 5.71
CA LYS A 44 4.26 -4.92 7.04
C LYS A 44 2.95 -4.27 7.46
N PRO A 45 2.68 -4.18 8.77
CA PRO A 45 1.53 -3.44 9.27
C PRO A 45 1.52 -2.00 8.73
N VAL A 46 0.37 -1.58 8.25
CA VAL A 46 0.08 -0.19 7.84
C VAL A 46 -1.00 0.37 8.75
N GLY A 47 -1.15 1.68 8.75
CA GLY A 47 -2.24 2.35 9.44
C GLY A 47 -3.59 1.96 8.85
N LYS A 48 -4.64 2.16 9.64
CA LYS A 48 -6.03 1.83 9.27
C LYS A 48 -6.44 2.42 7.90
N PHE A 49 -5.95 3.60 7.57
CA PHE A 49 -6.16 4.28 6.31
C PHE A 49 -4.85 4.46 5.56
N LYS A 50 -4.75 3.82 4.40
CA LYS A 50 -3.62 3.96 3.48
C LYS A 50 -3.92 5.02 2.44
N LEU A 51 -3.27 6.18 2.56
CA LEU A 51 -3.41 7.32 1.67
C LEU A 51 -2.39 7.18 0.53
N ASN A 52 -2.85 6.78 -0.65
CA ASN A 52 -2.01 6.71 -1.85
C ASN A 52 -2.09 8.03 -2.63
N VAL A 53 -0.95 8.68 -2.83
CA VAL A 53 -0.86 9.90 -3.64
C VAL A 53 -0.22 9.54 -4.98
N CYS A 54 -0.99 9.70 -6.06
CA CYS A 54 -0.51 9.48 -7.41
C CYS A 54 0.59 10.49 -7.74
N ALA A 55 1.76 9.99 -8.14
CA ALA A 55 2.88 10.83 -8.53
C ALA A 55 3.37 10.54 -9.95
N ASN A 56 2.48 10.04 -10.80
CA ASN A 56 2.74 9.92 -12.23
C ASN A 56 2.50 11.26 -12.94
N LEU A 57 2.95 11.37 -14.19
CA LEU A 57 3.14 12.63 -14.91
C LEU A 57 1.93 13.58 -14.88
N PRO A 58 0.68 13.14 -15.16
CA PRO A 58 -0.46 14.07 -15.13
C PRO A 58 -0.70 14.69 -13.75
N CYS A 59 -0.55 13.90 -12.68
CA CYS A 59 -0.69 14.39 -11.31
C CYS A 59 0.48 15.28 -10.91
N GLN A 60 1.71 14.95 -11.31
CA GLN A 60 2.86 15.82 -11.04
C GLN A 60 2.75 17.18 -11.73
N LEU A 61 2.27 17.23 -12.98
CA LEU A 61 2.04 18.48 -13.71
C LEU A 61 0.95 19.36 -13.07
N ARG A 62 0.08 18.77 -12.25
CA ARG A 62 -0.97 19.47 -11.52
C ARG A 62 -0.71 19.50 -10.02
N ASP A 63 0.53 19.66 -9.60
CA ASP A 63 0.92 19.84 -8.18
C ASP A 63 0.77 18.61 -7.26
N GLY A 64 0.77 17.38 -7.79
CA GLY A 64 0.67 16.15 -6.99
C GLY A 64 1.80 15.97 -5.96
N GLN A 65 3.00 16.50 -6.22
CA GLN A 65 4.06 16.51 -5.22
C GLN A 65 3.70 17.41 -4.02
N LYS A 66 3.06 18.57 -4.26
CA LYS A 66 2.60 19.45 -3.18
C LYS A 66 1.52 18.78 -2.35
N ALA A 67 0.64 17.99 -2.96
CA ALA A 67 -0.36 17.20 -2.24
C ALA A 67 0.28 16.16 -1.30
N LEU A 68 1.30 15.44 -1.78
CA LEU A 68 2.06 14.49 -0.97
C LEU A 68 2.76 15.20 0.21
N ASP A 69 3.48 16.28 -0.06
CA ASP A 69 4.22 17.03 0.95
C ASP A 69 3.28 17.64 2.01
N HIS A 70 2.11 18.14 1.58
CA HIS A 70 1.07 18.65 2.48
C HIS A 70 0.57 17.56 3.44
N LEU A 71 0.29 16.36 2.94
CA LEU A 71 -0.17 15.24 3.77
C LEU A 71 0.90 14.81 4.78
N CYS A 72 2.14 14.64 4.32
CA CYS A 72 3.28 14.29 5.19
C CYS A 72 3.48 15.33 6.30
N HIS A 73 3.47 16.63 5.96
CA HIS A 73 3.60 17.71 6.92
C HIS A 73 2.44 17.75 7.92
N LYS A 74 1.19 17.64 7.44
CA LYS A 74 -0.01 17.69 8.29
C LYS A 74 -0.08 16.53 9.27
N LEU A 75 0.38 15.35 8.86
CA LEU A 75 0.38 14.13 9.68
C LEU A 75 1.67 13.97 10.49
N GLY A 76 2.67 14.83 10.29
CA GLY A 76 3.94 14.79 11.02
C GLY A 76 4.78 13.53 10.71
N ILE A 77 4.66 12.97 9.51
CA ILE A 77 5.35 11.75 9.09
C ILE A 77 6.11 11.95 7.77
N ALA A 78 7.14 11.13 7.55
CA ALA A 78 7.82 11.05 6.26
C ALA A 78 6.98 10.25 5.25
N GLN A 79 7.32 10.37 3.95
CA GLN A 79 6.75 9.54 2.90
C GLN A 79 6.99 8.04 3.20
N GLY A 80 5.93 7.23 3.12
CA GLY A 80 5.94 5.81 3.50
C GLY A 80 5.79 5.58 5.00
N GLY A 81 5.75 6.65 5.81
CA GLY A 81 5.56 6.60 7.24
C GLY A 81 4.11 6.30 7.63
N THR A 82 3.96 5.87 8.89
CA THR A 82 2.66 5.68 9.53
C THR A 82 2.60 6.56 10.77
N THR A 83 1.45 7.18 11.03
CA THR A 83 1.24 8.03 12.21
C THR A 83 1.37 7.23 13.50
N ALA A 84 1.79 7.89 14.59
CA ALA A 84 2.05 7.24 15.87
C ALA A 84 0.81 6.59 16.51
N ASP A 85 -0.39 7.06 16.15
CA ASP A 85 -1.68 6.49 16.54
C ASP A 85 -2.11 5.28 15.69
N GLY A 86 -1.33 4.91 14.66
CA GLY A 86 -1.62 3.80 13.76
C GLY A 86 -2.80 4.05 12.82
N LEU A 87 -3.26 5.29 12.65
CA LEU A 87 -4.43 5.57 11.81
C LEU A 87 -4.08 5.76 10.34
N PHE A 88 -2.99 6.45 10.00
CA PHE A 88 -2.69 6.83 8.62
C PHE A 88 -1.32 6.38 8.17
N THR A 89 -1.24 5.78 6.99
CA THR A 89 0.00 5.57 6.24
C THR A 89 -0.07 6.36 4.94
N VAL A 90 0.94 7.19 4.67
CA VAL A 90 1.02 7.95 3.40
C VAL A 90 2.00 7.27 2.47
N GLN A 91 1.55 6.85 1.29
CA GLN A 91 2.38 6.21 0.29
C GLN A 91 2.30 6.96 -1.04
N LYS A 92 3.45 7.16 -1.68
CA LYS A 92 3.52 7.57 -3.08
C LYS A 92 3.16 6.38 -3.96
N SER A 93 2.21 6.57 -4.87
CA SER A 93 1.77 5.53 -5.79
C SER A 93 2.01 5.94 -7.24
N GLU A 94 2.00 4.93 -8.10
CA GLU A 94 1.94 5.11 -9.55
C GLU A 94 0.53 5.56 -10.00
N CYS A 95 0.31 5.58 -11.31
CA CYS A 95 -0.95 6.00 -11.92
C CYS A 95 -2.14 5.21 -11.37
N LEU A 96 -3.16 5.92 -10.91
CA LEU A 96 -4.42 5.35 -10.40
C LEU A 96 -5.57 5.40 -11.43
N GLY A 97 -5.29 5.84 -12.65
CA GLY A 97 -6.28 5.86 -13.75
C GLY A 97 -7.29 7.02 -13.71
N ALA A 98 -7.19 7.95 -12.77
CA ALA A 98 -8.07 9.12 -12.64
C ALA A 98 -7.44 10.41 -13.19
N CYS A 99 -6.76 10.33 -14.34
CA CYS A 99 -5.92 11.44 -14.85
C CYS A 99 -6.70 12.75 -15.10
N ALA A 100 -7.99 12.68 -15.46
CA ALA A 100 -8.84 13.86 -15.66
C ALA A 100 -9.04 14.66 -14.36
N ASP A 101 -9.07 13.97 -13.22
CA ASP A 101 -9.35 14.52 -11.88
C ASP A 101 -8.09 14.80 -11.06
N SER A 102 -6.92 14.79 -11.70
CA SER A 102 -5.62 15.09 -11.08
C SER A 102 -5.57 16.45 -10.36
N PRO A 103 -4.64 16.67 -9.40
CA PRO A 103 -3.78 15.68 -8.74
C PRO A 103 -4.53 14.82 -7.71
#